data_AF-A0A058ZIX6-F1
#
_entry.id   AF-A0A058ZIX6-F1
#
_cell.length_a   1.000
_cell.length_b   1.000
_cell.length_c   1.000
_cell.angle_alpha   90.00
_cell.angle_beta   90.00
_cell.angle_gamma   90.00
#
_symmetry.space_group_name_H-M   'P 1'
#
loop_
_entity.id
_entity.type
_entity.pdbx_description
1 polymer ?
#
loop_
_entity_poly.entity_id
_entity_poly.type
_entity_poly.pdbx_seq_one_letter_code
_entity_poly.pdbx_strand_id
1 'polypeptide(L)'
;MRFFIDDVEVIFPYSYIYPEQAQYMHMLKRTLDQRRLDPEGGDQPVHVGGNGGQPGAHALLEMPSGTGKTVTLLSFLVSYQAHYPLTTPTIVYCTRTIPEVEKTLHELRTLMAYRAEILREEGGDPLQTADALPIGAPATLGRFTAVGLTSRRNLCIHPKVVAVAAAAPAAVVDARCASRVAPWVRRRHAQWEARRRTQPPPIEGEPTRDIEEEPPSCVYYENLAALAEAGQAHPGPGVHSLEDLLTKGRERRACPYYTARGMIAHASIIVHSYAYLIDPRASAPVTSQLPSSAIVVLDEAHNLDSSCTGVLSVDITRETLDRSVEAITALETRVSECVAGPAGTFGPAGE
;
A
#
# COMPACT_ATOMS: atom_id res chain seq x y z
N MET A 1 5.77 1.95 -29.76
CA MET A 1 6.80 2.73 -30.48
C MET A 1 7.92 3.14 -29.53
N ARG A 2 9.10 3.46 -30.07
CA ARG A 2 10.24 4.05 -29.34
C ARG A 2 10.47 5.47 -29.82
N PHE A 3 10.77 6.38 -28.91
CA PHE A 3 11.20 7.73 -29.24
C PHE A 3 11.98 8.33 -28.06
N PHE A 4 12.69 9.42 -28.31
CA PHE A 4 13.46 10.11 -27.29
C PHE A 4 12.74 11.36 -26.80
N ILE A 5 12.74 11.55 -25.48
CA ILE A 5 12.42 12.80 -24.82
C ILE A 5 13.72 13.29 -24.19
N ASP A 6 14.38 14.22 -24.90
CA ASP A 6 15.77 14.60 -24.67
C ASP A 6 16.69 13.38 -24.72
N ASP A 7 17.27 12.96 -23.59
CA ASP A 7 18.15 11.80 -23.48
C ASP A 7 17.44 10.52 -22.99
N VAL A 8 16.16 10.59 -22.60
CA VAL A 8 15.40 9.44 -22.10
C VAL A 8 14.72 8.73 -23.26
N GLU A 9 15.04 7.45 -23.46
CA GLU A 9 14.32 6.62 -24.41
C GLU A 9 12.97 6.16 -23.83
N VAL A 10 11.88 6.58 -24.45
CA VAL A 10 10.51 6.24 -24.03
C VAL A 10 9.98 5.09 -24.87
N ILE A 11 9.56 4.02 -24.18
CA ILE A 11 8.79 2.92 -24.78
C ILE A 11 7.30 3.17 -24.53
N PHE A 12 6.57 3.44 -25.62
CA PHE A 12 5.17 3.83 -25.57
C PHE A 12 4.27 2.77 -26.25
N PRO A 13 3.16 2.33 -25.63
CA PRO A 13 2.41 1.13 -26.03
C PRO A 13 1.46 1.33 -27.23
N TYR A 14 1.65 2.41 -27.98
CA TYR A 14 0.90 2.72 -29.19
C TYR A 14 1.84 2.99 -30.37
N SER A 15 1.27 3.02 -31.57
CA SER A 15 2.00 3.29 -32.83
C SER A 15 2.28 4.77 -33.08
N TYR A 16 1.50 5.66 -32.45
CA TYR A 16 1.63 7.11 -32.60
C TYR A 16 1.49 7.81 -31.24
N ILE A 17 2.13 8.98 -31.11
CA ILE A 17 1.95 9.92 -30.00
C ILE A 17 1.39 11.24 -30.51
N TYR A 18 0.62 11.92 -29.68
CA TYR A 18 0.17 13.28 -29.97
C TYR A 18 1.26 14.31 -29.61
N PRO A 19 1.36 15.44 -30.33
CA PRO A 19 2.29 16.51 -29.99
C PRO A 19 2.16 17.01 -28.53
N GLU A 20 0.93 17.07 -28.02
CA GLU A 20 0.62 17.47 -26.65
C GLU A 20 1.18 16.47 -25.62
N GLN A 21 1.15 15.17 -25.94
CA GLN A 21 1.75 14.14 -25.07
C GLN A 21 3.27 14.28 -25.02
N ALA A 22 3.93 14.56 -26.16
CA ALA A 22 5.36 14.78 -26.20
C ALA A 22 5.77 16.04 -25.41
N GLN A 23 5.01 17.14 -25.56
CA GLN A 23 5.21 18.35 -24.79
C GLN A 23 5.05 18.10 -23.28
N TYR A 24 4.02 17.33 -22.91
CA TYR A 24 3.79 16.93 -21.52
C TYR A 24 4.97 16.14 -20.95
N MET A 25 5.51 15.17 -21.70
CA MET A 25 6.69 14.40 -21.29
C MET A 25 7.94 15.29 -21.12
N HIS A 26 8.18 16.26 -22.01
CA HIS A 26 9.29 17.21 -21.85
C HIS A 26 9.14 18.07 -20.58
N MET A 27 7.93 18.55 -20.28
CA MET A 27 7.67 19.32 -19.05
C MET A 27 7.87 18.47 -17.79
N LEU A 28 7.41 17.22 -17.83
CA LEU A 28 7.60 16.25 -16.76
C LEU A 28 9.09 15.98 -16.52
N LYS A 29 9.86 15.73 -17.59
CA LYS A 29 11.31 15.54 -17.52
C LYS A 29 12.03 16.71 -16.85
N ARG A 30 11.76 17.94 -17.31
CA ARG A 30 12.34 19.16 -16.74
C ARG A 30 12.11 19.26 -15.24
N THR A 31 10.91 18.90 -14.79
CA THR A 31 10.55 18.92 -13.36
C THR A 31 11.35 17.88 -12.58
N LEU A 32 11.45 16.65 -13.10
CA LEU A 32 12.18 15.57 -12.42
C LEU A 32 13.69 15.85 -12.37
N ASP A 33 14.26 16.42 -13.43
CA ASP A 33 15.70 16.70 -13.54
C ASP A 33 16.12 17.87 -12.64
N GLN A 34 15.27 18.87 -12.42
CA GLN A 34 15.53 19.96 -11.47
C GLN A 34 15.82 19.43 -10.06
N ARG A 35 15.12 18.39 -9.63
CA ARG A 35 15.36 17.74 -8.33
C ARG A 35 16.69 16.97 -8.30
N ARG A 36 17.18 16.52 -9.46
CA ARG A 36 18.40 15.71 -9.56
C ARG A 36 19.67 16.56 -9.62
N LEU A 37 19.58 17.78 -10.14
CA LEU A 37 20.71 18.72 -10.27
C LEU A 37 21.09 19.43 -8.96
N ASP A 38 20.36 19.19 -7.86
CA ASP A 38 20.67 19.69 -6.51
C ASP A 38 21.24 18.59 -5.56
N PRO A 39 22.46 18.05 -5.78
CA PRO A 39 23.11 17.20 -4.78
C PRO A 39 23.90 17.98 -3.72
N GLU A 40 24.42 19.18 -4.02
CA GLU A 40 25.17 20.02 -3.08
C GLU A 40 24.96 21.50 -3.43
N GLY A 41 24.62 22.33 -2.44
CA GLY A 41 24.32 23.75 -2.63
C GLY A 41 25.44 24.50 -3.39
N GLY A 42 25.11 25.00 -4.59
CA GLY A 42 26.02 25.70 -5.47
C GLY A 42 25.30 26.64 -6.43
N ASP A 43 24.97 27.82 -5.92
CA ASP A 43 24.81 29.12 -6.60
C ASP A 43 23.73 29.29 -7.70
N GLN A 44 22.46 29.15 -7.32
CA GLN A 44 21.50 30.27 -7.17
C GLN A 44 20.07 29.72 -7.08
N PRO A 45 19.32 30.01 -6.00
CA PRO A 45 17.92 29.60 -5.92
C PRO A 45 17.06 30.51 -6.80
N VAL A 46 16.33 29.94 -7.74
CA VAL A 46 15.12 30.59 -8.26
C VAL A 46 14.12 30.58 -7.10
N HIS A 47 14.12 31.68 -6.34
CA HIS A 47 13.14 31.93 -5.29
C HIS A 47 11.73 31.92 -5.88
N VAL A 48 10.94 30.91 -5.51
CA VAL A 48 9.48 31.02 -5.44
C VAL A 48 9.11 30.84 -3.98
N GLY A 49 8.40 31.82 -3.43
CA GLY A 49 8.39 32.13 -2.01
C GLY A 49 7.73 31.10 -1.09
N GLY A 50 8.08 31.17 0.19
CA GLY A 50 7.25 30.74 1.32
C GLY A 50 7.74 29.49 2.07
N ASN A 51 8.40 29.72 3.21
CA ASN A 51 8.65 28.79 4.32
C ASN A 51 9.62 27.59 4.10
N GLY A 52 10.93 27.87 4.22
CA GLY A 52 11.86 27.13 5.09
C GLY A 52 12.20 25.66 4.81
N GLY A 53 11.65 25.02 3.78
CA GLY A 53 12.09 23.72 3.26
C GLY A 53 12.94 23.91 2.00
N GLN A 54 13.95 23.06 1.79
CA GLN A 54 14.61 22.99 0.47
C GLN A 54 13.53 22.79 -0.62
N PRO A 55 13.56 23.55 -1.72
CA PRO A 55 12.52 23.45 -2.74
C PRO A 55 12.64 22.10 -3.45
N GLY A 56 11.77 21.15 -3.11
CA GLY A 56 11.48 20.05 -4.01
C GLY A 56 10.87 20.62 -5.29
N ALA A 57 11.34 20.18 -6.46
CA ALA A 57 10.70 20.56 -7.72
C ALA A 57 9.28 20.00 -7.76
N HIS A 58 8.30 20.88 -7.62
CA HIS A 58 6.87 20.58 -7.76
C HIS A 58 6.37 21.19 -9.07
N ALA A 59 5.55 20.46 -9.82
CA ALA A 59 4.92 20.98 -11.01
C ALA A 59 3.41 20.70 -11.02
N LEU A 60 2.66 21.70 -11.48
CA LEU A 60 1.27 21.55 -11.85
C LEU A 60 1.22 21.42 -13.38
N LEU A 61 0.90 20.23 -13.86
CA LEU A 61 0.84 19.93 -15.28
C LEU A 61 -0.62 19.65 -15.68
N GLU A 62 -1.17 20.52 -16.52
CA GLU A 62 -2.50 20.35 -17.07
C GLU A 62 -2.43 19.54 -18.37
N MET A 63 -3.30 18.52 -18.49
CA MET A 63 -3.50 17.82 -19.75
C MET A 63 -5.00 17.51 -19.94
N PRO A 64 -5.58 17.77 -21.12
CA PRO A 64 -7.01 17.58 -21.34
C PRO A 64 -7.46 16.13 -21.16
N SER A 65 -8.70 15.93 -20.73
CA SER A 65 -9.30 14.59 -20.60
C SER A 65 -9.34 13.86 -21.96
N GLY A 66 -9.19 12.53 -21.93
CA GLY A 66 -9.26 11.69 -23.14
C GLY A 66 -8.00 11.66 -24.01
N THR A 67 -6.94 12.39 -23.64
CA THR A 67 -5.66 12.46 -24.39
C THR A 67 -4.66 11.36 -24.01
N GLY A 68 -5.06 10.36 -23.23
CA GLY A 68 -4.15 9.29 -22.78
C GLY A 68 -3.18 9.73 -21.68
N LYS A 69 -3.66 10.48 -20.67
CA LYS A 69 -2.83 11.00 -19.58
C LYS A 69 -2.11 9.94 -18.78
N THR A 70 -2.85 8.96 -18.30
CA THR A 70 -2.33 7.89 -17.46
C THR A 70 -1.23 7.12 -18.20
N VAL A 71 -1.49 6.64 -19.43
CA VAL A 71 -0.46 5.96 -20.22
C VAL A 71 0.76 6.84 -20.55
N THR A 72 0.57 8.12 -20.86
CA THR A 72 1.68 9.08 -21.10
C THR A 72 2.57 9.21 -19.86
N LEU A 73 1.97 9.42 -18.69
CA LEU A 73 2.68 9.47 -17.41
C LEU A 73 3.43 8.17 -17.12
N LEU A 74 2.73 7.02 -17.18
CA LEU A 74 3.32 5.73 -16.85
C LEU A 74 4.46 5.35 -17.80
N SER A 75 4.28 5.54 -19.12
CA SER A 75 5.31 5.26 -20.12
C SER A 75 6.57 6.08 -19.90
N PHE A 76 6.43 7.37 -19.62
CA PHE A 76 7.57 8.23 -19.35
C PHE A 76 8.24 7.87 -18.02
N LEU A 77 7.48 7.73 -16.93
CA LEU A 77 8.02 7.46 -15.59
C LEU A 77 8.75 6.12 -15.49
N VAL A 78 8.21 5.07 -16.10
CA VAL A 78 8.88 3.76 -16.17
C VAL A 78 10.17 3.87 -16.98
N SER A 79 10.14 4.58 -18.10
CA SER A 79 11.31 4.78 -18.94
C SER A 79 12.38 5.62 -18.24
N TYR A 80 11.97 6.62 -17.47
CA TYR A 80 12.83 7.43 -16.62
C TYR A 80 13.49 6.59 -15.52
N GLN A 81 12.73 5.72 -14.85
CA GLN A 81 13.26 4.75 -13.88
C GLN A 81 14.31 3.81 -14.50
N ALA A 82 14.05 3.31 -15.70
CA ALA A 82 14.98 2.44 -16.40
C ALA A 82 16.25 3.16 -16.88
N HIS A 83 16.14 4.44 -17.25
CA HIS A 83 17.26 5.25 -17.71
C HIS A 83 18.17 5.69 -16.55
N TYR A 84 17.61 5.92 -15.36
CA TYR A 84 18.37 6.34 -14.18
C TYR A 84 18.15 5.44 -12.94
N PRO A 85 18.49 4.15 -12.99
CA PRO A 85 18.09 3.16 -11.97
C PRO A 85 18.69 3.39 -10.59
N LEU A 86 19.87 4.01 -10.50
CA LEU A 86 20.57 4.27 -9.22
C LEU A 86 20.02 5.50 -8.48
N THR A 87 19.37 6.41 -9.19
CA THR A 87 18.91 7.69 -8.65
C THR A 87 17.40 7.84 -8.67
N THR A 88 16.68 7.01 -9.43
CA THR A 88 15.24 7.17 -9.57
C THR A 88 14.54 6.55 -8.36
N PRO A 89 13.72 7.34 -7.66
CA PRO A 89 13.06 6.89 -6.45
C PRO A 89 11.80 6.07 -6.76
N THR A 90 11.22 5.47 -5.71
CA THR A 90 9.89 4.86 -5.77
C THR A 90 8.87 5.87 -6.28
N ILE A 91 8.03 5.46 -7.22
CA ILE A 91 6.91 6.27 -7.71
C ILE A 91 5.67 5.94 -6.90
N VAL A 92 5.00 6.98 -6.42
CA VAL A 92 3.71 6.89 -5.72
C VAL A 92 2.66 7.55 -6.61
N TYR A 93 1.91 6.75 -7.33
CA TYR A 93 0.83 7.19 -8.20
C TYR A 93 -0.48 7.25 -7.42
N CYS A 94 -0.99 8.46 -7.22
CA CYS A 94 -2.19 8.69 -6.45
C CYS A 94 -3.36 9.03 -7.37
N THR A 95 -4.44 8.25 -7.31
CA THR A 95 -5.71 8.54 -8.00
C THR A 95 -6.77 9.03 -7.01
N ARG A 96 -7.95 9.39 -7.49
CA ARG A 96 -9.07 9.75 -6.62
C ARG A 96 -9.79 8.51 -6.13
N THR A 97 -10.17 7.62 -7.04
CA THR A 97 -11.09 6.51 -6.76
C THR A 97 -10.43 5.13 -6.90
N ILE A 98 -11.02 4.11 -6.27
CA ILE A 98 -10.54 2.71 -6.35
C ILE A 98 -10.64 2.16 -7.78
N PRO A 99 -11.71 2.40 -8.57
CA PRO A 99 -11.74 2.00 -9.97
C PRO A 99 -10.60 2.61 -10.79
N GLU A 100 -10.19 3.85 -10.51
CA GLU A 100 -9.01 4.45 -11.17
C GLU A 100 -7.70 3.77 -10.75
N VAL A 101 -7.57 3.34 -9.49
CA VAL A 101 -6.41 2.53 -9.04
C VAL A 101 -6.30 1.25 -9.88
N GLU A 102 -7.41 0.51 -10.01
CA GLU A 102 -7.47 -0.71 -10.83
C GLU A 102 -7.17 -0.45 -12.31
N LYS A 103 -7.78 0.60 -12.88
CA LYS A 103 -7.54 1.00 -14.27
C LYS A 103 -6.06 1.34 -14.50
N THR A 104 -5.45 2.09 -13.60
CA THR A 104 -4.03 2.48 -13.67
C THR A 104 -3.12 1.25 -13.62
N LEU A 105 -3.42 0.29 -12.73
CA LEU A 105 -2.66 -0.98 -12.64
C LEU A 105 -2.86 -1.83 -13.89
N HIS A 106 -4.04 -1.84 -14.49
CA HIS A 106 -4.29 -2.52 -15.75
C HIS A 106 -3.49 -1.89 -16.90
N GLU A 107 -3.51 -0.56 -17.04
CA GLU A 107 -2.70 0.16 -18.04
C GLU A 107 -1.20 -0.08 -17.84
N LEU A 108 -0.72 -0.06 -16.59
CA LEU A 108 0.67 -0.38 -16.26
C LEU A 108 1.04 -1.81 -16.64
N ARG A 109 0.14 -2.78 -16.43
CA ARG A 109 0.36 -4.17 -16.84
C ARG A 109 0.51 -4.29 -18.35
N THR A 110 -0.37 -3.64 -19.11
CA THR A 110 -0.31 -3.60 -20.58
C THR A 110 0.99 -2.95 -21.06
N LEU A 111 1.39 -1.84 -20.43
CA LEU A 111 2.67 -1.18 -20.72
C LEU A 111 3.87 -2.09 -20.45
N MET A 112 3.88 -2.81 -19.33
CA MET A 112 4.98 -3.72 -18.98
C MET A 112 5.03 -4.92 -19.95
N ALA A 113 3.88 -5.46 -20.34
CA ALA A 113 3.81 -6.54 -21.32
C ALA A 113 4.35 -6.10 -22.68
N TYR A 114 3.95 -4.92 -23.16
CA TYR A 114 4.45 -4.35 -24.41
C TYR A 114 5.97 -4.07 -24.35
N ARG A 115 6.45 -3.54 -23.23
CA ARG A 115 7.88 -3.31 -23.01
C ARG A 115 8.68 -4.62 -23.04
N ALA A 116 8.15 -5.67 -22.42
CA ALA A 116 8.79 -6.99 -22.42
C ALA A 116 8.83 -7.63 -23.82
N GLU A 117 7.80 -7.39 -24.66
CA GLU A 117 7.77 -7.85 -26.06
C GLU A 117 8.86 -7.19 -26.90
N ILE A 118 8.95 -5.85 -26.87
CA ILE A 118 10.00 -5.11 -27.60
C ILE A 118 11.41 -5.55 -27.17
N LEU A 119 11.65 -5.67 -25.88
CA LEU A 119 12.98 -6.05 -25.38
C LEU A 119 13.37 -7.49 -25.78
N ARG A 120 12.40 -8.40 -25.89
CA ARG A 120 12.62 -9.79 -26.36
C ARG A 120 13.02 -9.86 -27.83
N GLU A 121 12.35 -9.09 -28.67
CA GLU A 121 12.64 -9.07 -30.12
C GLU A 121 14.09 -8.65 -30.41
N GLU A 122 14.68 -7.89 -29.50
CA GLU A 122 16.04 -7.35 -29.60
C GLU A 122 17.10 -8.23 -28.91
N GLY A 123 16.70 -9.41 -28.40
CA GLY A 123 17.60 -10.33 -27.69
C GLY A 123 17.92 -9.91 -26.25
N GLY A 124 17.21 -8.92 -25.69
CA GLY A 124 17.27 -8.56 -24.28
C GLY A 124 16.39 -9.45 -23.41
N ASP A 125 16.72 -9.61 -22.12
CA ASP A 125 15.85 -10.34 -21.19
C ASP A 125 14.60 -9.48 -20.87
N PRO A 126 13.38 -9.97 -21.13
CA PRO A 126 12.12 -9.32 -20.74
C PRO A 126 11.98 -9.03 -19.24
N LEU A 127 12.71 -9.73 -18.37
CA LEU A 127 12.76 -9.48 -16.94
C LEU A 127 13.89 -8.53 -16.53
N GLN A 128 14.83 -8.20 -17.41
CA GLN A 128 15.84 -7.17 -17.19
C GLN A 128 15.28 -5.81 -17.63
N THR A 129 14.73 -5.07 -16.68
CA THR A 129 14.79 -3.60 -16.76
C THR A 129 16.11 -3.07 -16.17
N ALA A 130 17.11 -3.94 -16.01
CA ALA A 130 18.33 -3.66 -15.26
C ALA A 130 19.56 -4.43 -15.75
N ASP A 131 19.79 -4.51 -17.06
CA ASP A 131 21.08 -5.00 -17.62
C ASP A 131 22.21 -3.94 -17.57
N ALA A 132 22.16 -3.13 -16.52
CA ALA A 132 23.25 -2.31 -16.04
C ALA A 132 23.14 -2.15 -14.50
N LEU A 133 22.96 -3.26 -13.78
CA LEU A 133 23.24 -3.28 -12.34
C LEU A 133 24.76 -3.44 -12.15
N PRO A 134 25.42 -2.55 -11.37
CA PRO A 134 26.83 -2.71 -11.06
C PRO A 134 27.08 -4.04 -10.35
N ILE A 135 28.24 -4.63 -10.63
CA ILE A 135 28.73 -5.81 -9.93
C ILE A 135 28.68 -5.55 -8.41
N GLY A 136 27.82 -6.28 -7.70
CA GLY A 136 27.61 -6.13 -6.25
C GLY A 136 26.25 -5.57 -5.81
N ALA A 137 25.35 -5.21 -6.73
CA ALA A 137 23.99 -4.84 -6.37
C ALA A 137 23.16 -6.06 -5.91
N PRO A 138 22.28 -5.93 -4.89
CA PRO A 138 21.45 -7.04 -4.41
C PRO A 138 20.56 -7.61 -5.53
N ALA A 139 20.44 -8.93 -5.62
CA ALA A 139 19.62 -9.62 -6.64
C ALA A 139 18.12 -9.20 -6.64
N THR A 140 17.67 -8.50 -5.60
CA THR A 140 16.33 -7.91 -5.45
C THR A 140 16.12 -6.62 -6.25
N LEU A 141 17.18 -5.96 -6.70
CA LEU A 141 17.12 -4.68 -7.43
C LEU A 141 16.78 -4.83 -8.94
N GLY A 142 16.63 -6.08 -9.43
CA GLY A 142 16.52 -6.37 -10.87
C GLY A 142 15.12 -6.70 -11.40
N ARG A 143 14.05 -6.66 -10.58
CA ARG A 143 12.71 -7.07 -11.05
C ARG A 143 11.61 -6.09 -10.66
N PHE A 144 11.08 -5.40 -11.67
CA PHE A 144 10.01 -4.41 -11.56
C PHE A 144 8.81 -4.97 -10.77
N THR A 145 8.40 -4.25 -9.73
CA THR A 145 7.23 -4.61 -8.92
C THR A 145 6.33 -3.39 -8.78
N ALA A 146 5.04 -3.57 -9.08
CA ALA A 146 4.04 -2.55 -8.83
C ALA A 146 2.90 -3.13 -7.99
N VAL A 147 2.37 -2.34 -7.06
CA VAL A 147 1.33 -2.79 -6.12
C VAL A 147 0.21 -1.77 -5.99
N GLY A 148 -1.03 -2.26 -6.07
CA GLY A 148 -2.21 -1.49 -5.69
C GLY A 148 -2.45 -1.52 -4.18
N LEU A 149 -2.69 -0.36 -3.57
CA LEU A 149 -3.10 -0.26 -2.16
C LEU A 149 -4.52 0.29 -2.03
N THR A 150 -5.23 -0.24 -1.03
CA THR A 150 -6.56 0.21 -0.64
C THR A 150 -6.86 -0.21 0.80
N SER A 151 -8.10 0.00 1.24
CA SER A 151 -8.51 -0.24 2.63
C SER A 151 -8.65 -1.71 2.96
N ARG A 152 -8.69 -2.03 4.25
CA ARG A 152 -9.02 -3.38 4.74
C ARG A 152 -10.37 -3.85 4.20
N ARG A 153 -11.35 -2.94 4.02
CA ARG A 153 -12.67 -3.29 3.45
C ARG A 153 -12.55 -3.96 2.08
N ASN A 154 -11.62 -3.50 1.25
CA ASN A 154 -11.51 -3.95 -0.14
C ASN A 154 -10.51 -5.11 -0.32
N LEU A 155 -9.62 -5.33 0.64
CA LEU A 155 -8.59 -6.40 0.61
C LEU A 155 -8.80 -7.51 1.65
N CYS A 156 -9.88 -7.48 2.43
CA CYS A 156 -10.17 -8.53 3.40
C CYS A 156 -10.77 -9.77 2.72
N ILE A 157 -10.27 -10.95 3.06
CA ILE A 157 -10.81 -12.25 2.65
C ILE A 157 -11.30 -13.09 3.83
N HIS A 158 -11.23 -12.57 5.05
CA HIS A 158 -11.67 -13.30 6.24
C HIS A 158 -13.21 -13.40 6.25
N PRO A 159 -13.82 -14.60 6.23
CA PRO A 159 -15.27 -14.76 6.03
C PRO A 159 -16.13 -13.96 7.00
N LYS A 160 -15.82 -14.01 8.31
CA LYS A 160 -16.55 -13.27 9.36
C LYS A 160 -16.42 -11.74 9.26
N VAL A 161 -15.39 -11.23 8.59
CA VAL A 161 -15.16 -9.78 8.41
C VAL A 161 -15.78 -9.32 7.11
N VAL A 162 -15.63 -10.10 6.04
CA VAL A 162 -16.25 -9.84 4.72
C VAL A 162 -17.78 -9.82 4.82
N ALA A 163 -18.37 -10.72 5.61
CA ALA A 163 -19.82 -10.78 5.84
C ALA A 163 -20.41 -9.45 6.35
N VAL A 164 -19.63 -8.64 7.07
CA VAL A 164 -20.06 -7.32 7.55
C VAL A 164 -19.53 -6.17 6.71
N ALA A 165 -18.54 -6.39 5.84
CA ALA A 165 -17.82 -5.35 5.14
C ALA A 165 -18.68 -4.56 4.13
N ALA A 166 -19.71 -5.20 3.55
CA ALA A 166 -20.60 -4.57 2.59
C ALA A 166 -21.57 -3.56 3.25
N ALA A 167 -22.06 -3.85 4.46
CA ALA A 167 -23.08 -3.06 5.15
C ALA A 167 -22.55 -2.17 6.27
N ALA A 168 -21.36 -2.47 6.82
CA ALA A 168 -20.82 -1.75 7.97
C ALA A 168 -19.84 -0.63 7.55
N PRO A 169 -19.75 0.49 8.30
CA PRO A 169 -18.73 1.52 8.11
C PRO A 169 -17.29 0.98 8.12
N ALA A 170 -16.35 1.66 7.45
CA ALA A 170 -14.97 1.19 7.30
C ALA A 170 -14.29 0.98 8.66
N ALA A 171 -14.57 1.86 9.63
CA ALA A 171 -14.09 1.76 11.00
C ALA A 171 -14.50 0.43 11.68
N VAL A 172 -15.66 -0.12 11.37
CA VAL A 172 -16.11 -1.41 11.93
C VAL A 172 -15.29 -2.57 11.35
N VAL A 173 -14.98 -2.52 10.06
CA VAL A 173 -14.09 -3.51 9.41
C VAL A 173 -12.69 -3.46 10.03
N ASP A 174 -12.18 -2.24 10.23
CA ASP A 174 -10.88 -2.02 10.87
C ASP A 174 -10.86 -2.56 12.31
N ALA A 175 -11.87 -2.26 13.12
CA ALA A 175 -11.99 -2.77 14.48
C ALA A 175 -12.08 -4.30 14.53
N ARG A 176 -12.85 -4.93 13.62
CA ARG A 176 -12.99 -6.40 13.52
C ARG A 176 -11.71 -7.08 13.05
N CYS A 177 -10.91 -6.42 12.21
CA CYS A 177 -9.58 -6.90 11.83
C CYS A 177 -8.61 -6.75 13.01
N ALA A 178 -8.57 -5.58 13.63
CA ALA A 178 -7.71 -5.28 14.78
C ALA A 178 -7.97 -6.27 15.94
N SER A 179 -9.22 -6.60 16.23
CA SER A 179 -9.58 -7.56 17.29
C SER A 179 -9.15 -9.00 17.03
N ARG A 180 -8.60 -9.31 15.84
CA ARG A 180 -8.07 -10.64 15.47
C ARG A 180 -6.56 -10.67 15.29
N VAL A 181 -5.96 -9.53 14.95
CA VAL A 181 -4.52 -9.42 14.65
C VAL A 181 -3.74 -8.74 15.77
N ALA A 182 -4.43 -8.24 16.81
CA ALA A 182 -3.81 -7.60 17.94
C ALA A 182 -2.82 -8.52 18.67
N PRO A 183 -1.61 -8.05 19.05
CA PRO A 183 -0.58 -8.91 19.65
C PRO A 183 -1.03 -9.70 20.88
N TRP A 184 -1.88 -9.11 21.74
CA TRP A 184 -2.42 -9.80 22.92
C TRP A 184 -3.42 -10.91 22.56
N VAL A 185 -4.22 -10.71 21.51
CA VAL A 185 -5.17 -11.73 21.02
C VAL A 185 -4.41 -12.89 20.40
N ARG A 186 -3.40 -12.59 19.60
CA ARG A 186 -2.52 -13.59 18.98
C ARG A 186 -1.81 -14.44 20.03
N ARG A 187 -1.26 -13.80 21.07
CA ARG A 187 -0.63 -14.51 22.21
C ARG A 187 -1.61 -15.43 22.92
N ARG A 188 -2.83 -14.95 23.20
CA ARG A 188 -3.88 -15.76 23.84
C ARG A 188 -4.29 -16.95 22.97
N HIS A 189 -4.42 -16.76 21.66
CA HIS A 189 -4.73 -17.85 20.71
C HIS A 189 -3.61 -18.89 20.67
N ALA A 190 -2.34 -18.48 20.61
CA ALA A 190 -1.20 -19.39 20.66
C ALA A 190 -1.16 -20.21 21.97
N GLN A 191 -1.46 -19.59 23.11
CA GLN A 191 -1.56 -20.29 24.40
C GLN A 191 -2.72 -21.28 24.43
N TRP A 192 -3.86 -20.92 23.85
CA TRP A 192 -5.01 -21.80 23.69
C TRP A 192 -4.68 -23.00 22.80
N GLU A 193 -4.03 -22.79 21.65
CA GLU A 193 -3.60 -23.88 20.77
C GLU A 193 -2.63 -24.84 21.45
N ALA A 194 -1.67 -24.31 22.22
CA ALA A 194 -0.72 -25.11 22.99
C ALA A 194 -1.44 -25.99 24.02
N ARG A 195 -2.39 -25.43 24.80
CA ARG A 195 -3.22 -26.19 25.75
C ARG A 195 -4.04 -27.25 25.05
N ARG A 196 -4.70 -26.90 23.93
CA ARG A 196 -5.53 -27.82 23.16
C ARG A 196 -4.74 -29.02 22.64
N ARG A 197 -3.50 -28.83 22.18
CA ARG A 197 -2.63 -29.93 21.73
C ARG A 197 -2.21 -30.88 22.86
N THR A 198 -2.11 -30.38 24.09
CA THR A 198 -1.74 -31.18 25.27
C THR A 198 -2.92 -31.87 25.95
N GLN A 199 -4.16 -31.51 25.61
CA GLN A 199 -5.35 -32.12 26.20
C GLN A 199 -5.66 -33.48 25.53
N PRO A 200 -5.90 -34.55 26.32
CA PRO A 200 -6.35 -35.83 25.77
C PRO A 200 -7.73 -35.68 25.12
N PRO A 201 -8.05 -36.50 24.10
CA PRO A 201 -9.38 -36.49 23.49
C PRO A 201 -10.45 -36.78 24.55
N PRO A 202 -11.68 -36.25 24.39
CA PRO A 202 -12.77 -36.52 25.32
C PRO A 202 -13.04 -38.03 25.43
N ILE A 203 -13.12 -38.55 26.64
CA ILE A 203 -13.51 -39.94 26.91
C ILE A 203 -15.04 -40.01 26.85
N GLU A 204 -15.61 -40.95 26.10
CA GLU A 204 -17.06 -41.17 26.05
C GLU A 204 -17.60 -41.46 27.46
N GLY A 205 -18.53 -40.61 27.94
CA GLY A 205 -19.20 -40.77 29.24
C GLY A 205 -18.72 -39.83 30.35
N GLU A 206 -17.66 -39.04 30.15
CA GLU A 206 -17.28 -37.97 31.10
C GLU A 206 -18.05 -36.67 30.82
N PRO A 207 -18.38 -35.87 31.86
CA PRO A 207 -18.95 -34.55 31.67
C PRO A 207 -18.00 -33.70 30.80
N THR A 208 -18.56 -33.09 29.75
CA THR A 208 -17.84 -32.13 28.90
C THR A 208 -17.24 -31.05 29.78
N ARG A 209 -15.91 -31.05 29.93
CA ARG A 209 -15.16 -29.94 30.54
C ARG A 209 -15.56 -28.65 29.83
N ASP A 210 -15.63 -27.53 30.55
CA ASP A 210 -15.88 -26.21 29.97
C ASP A 210 -14.94 -26.01 28.78
N ILE A 211 -15.49 -26.07 27.57
CA ILE A 211 -14.70 -25.96 26.35
C ILE A 211 -14.25 -24.50 26.29
N GLU A 212 -12.98 -24.26 26.62
CA GLU A 212 -12.40 -22.94 26.52
C GLU A 212 -12.59 -22.41 25.10
N GLU A 213 -13.40 -21.36 24.95
CA GLU A 213 -13.71 -20.78 23.64
C GLU A 213 -12.42 -20.35 22.92
N GLU A 214 -12.28 -20.74 21.66
CA GLU A 214 -11.15 -20.37 20.82
C GLU A 214 -11.05 -18.83 20.72
N PRO A 215 -9.95 -18.22 21.17
CA PRO A 215 -9.73 -16.80 21.00
C PRO A 215 -9.77 -16.42 19.51
N PRO A 216 -10.41 -15.31 19.12
CA PRO A 216 -10.59 -14.99 17.70
C PRO A 216 -9.25 -14.57 17.07
N SER A 217 -8.64 -15.43 16.24
CA SER A 217 -7.44 -15.09 15.46
C SER A 217 -7.74 -14.98 13.96
N CYS A 218 -6.80 -14.38 13.21
CA CYS A 218 -6.90 -14.29 11.75
C CYS A 218 -5.90 -15.25 11.10
N VAL A 219 -6.38 -16.41 10.65
CA VAL A 219 -5.57 -17.44 9.98
C VAL A 219 -4.73 -16.87 8.81
N TYR A 220 -5.32 -15.97 8.02
CA TYR A 220 -4.63 -15.34 6.88
C TYR A 220 -3.47 -14.43 7.29
N TYR A 221 -3.57 -13.80 8.47
CA TYR A 221 -2.51 -12.93 9.00
C TYR A 221 -1.42 -13.77 9.66
N GLU A 222 -1.78 -14.77 10.46
CA GLU A 222 -0.80 -15.65 11.11
C GLU A 222 0.08 -16.38 10.10
N ASN A 223 -0.50 -16.82 8.98
CA ASN A 223 0.24 -17.51 7.93
C ASN A 223 1.28 -16.64 7.21
N LEU A 224 1.26 -15.31 7.37
CA LEU A 224 2.24 -14.43 6.72
C LEU A 224 3.66 -14.66 7.26
N ALA A 225 3.82 -14.96 8.54
CA ALA A 225 5.14 -15.22 9.12
C ALA A 225 5.75 -16.49 8.51
N ALA A 226 4.98 -17.58 8.45
CA ALA A 226 5.39 -18.83 7.82
C ALA A 226 5.72 -18.64 6.33
N LEU A 227 4.91 -17.86 5.60
CA LEU A 227 5.19 -17.54 4.20
C LEU A 227 6.45 -16.67 4.05
N ALA A 228 6.74 -15.77 4.99
CA ALA A 228 7.97 -14.97 4.98
C ALA A 228 9.21 -15.84 5.17
N GLU A 229 9.17 -16.78 6.12
CA GLU A 229 10.26 -17.75 6.34
C GLU A 229 10.50 -18.63 5.12
N ALA A 230 9.43 -19.00 4.40
CA ALA A 230 9.51 -19.76 3.16
C ALA A 230 9.93 -18.92 1.93
N GLY A 231 10.19 -17.61 2.08
CA GLY A 231 10.49 -16.71 0.96
C GLY A 231 9.32 -16.45 0.02
N GLN A 232 8.08 -16.72 0.46
CA GLN A 232 6.83 -16.63 -0.30
C GLN A 232 5.87 -15.53 0.20
N ALA A 233 6.33 -14.66 1.12
CA ALA A 233 5.52 -13.55 1.66
C ALA A 233 4.95 -12.62 0.59
N HIS A 234 5.65 -12.49 -0.54
CA HIS A 234 5.24 -11.65 -1.64
C HIS A 234 4.95 -12.49 -2.91
N PRO A 235 4.00 -12.06 -3.76
CA PRO A 235 3.64 -12.75 -5.00
C PRO A 235 4.70 -12.67 -6.12
N GLY A 236 5.94 -12.30 -5.79
CA GLY A 236 7.03 -12.11 -6.74
C GLY A 236 6.91 -10.79 -7.52
N PRO A 237 7.78 -10.59 -8.52
CA PRO A 237 7.77 -9.41 -9.38
C PRO A 237 6.52 -9.33 -10.27
N GLY A 238 6.29 -8.14 -10.82
CA GLY A 238 5.17 -7.86 -11.71
C GLY A 238 4.20 -6.82 -11.14
N VAL A 239 3.12 -6.59 -11.87
CA VAL A 239 2.04 -5.67 -11.49
C VAL A 239 0.97 -6.45 -10.76
N HIS A 240 0.71 -6.09 -9.50
CA HIS A 240 -0.29 -6.74 -8.65
C HIS A 240 -1.48 -5.80 -8.44
N SER A 241 -2.59 -6.08 -9.14
CA SER A 241 -3.85 -5.38 -8.93
C SER A 241 -4.52 -5.78 -7.61
N LEU A 242 -5.60 -5.07 -7.22
CA LEU A 242 -6.34 -5.43 -6.01
C LEU A 242 -7.01 -6.80 -6.19
N GLU A 243 -7.52 -7.08 -7.39
CA GLU A 243 -8.04 -8.40 -7.76
C GLU A 243 -6.96 -9.50 -7.68
N ASP A 244 -5.75 -9.26 -8.21
CA ASP A 244 -4.65 -10.22 -8.13
C ASP A 244 -4.29 -10.55 -6.68
N LEU A 245 -4.23 -9.52 -5.83
CA LEU A 245 -3.91 -9.65 -4.41
C LEU A 245 -4.98 -10.48 -3.68
N LEU A 246 -6.26 -10.28 -3.99
CA LEU A 246 -7.36 -11.07 -3.44
C LEU A 246 -7.27 -12.53 -3.88
N THR A 247 -7.04 -12.79 -5.16
CA THR A 247 -6.94 -14.15 -5.72
C THR A 247 -5.74 -14.89 -5.14
N LYS A 248 -4.54 -14.31 -5.22
CA LYS A 248 -3.31 -14.91 -4.66
C LYS A 248 -3.39 -15.10 -3.13
N GLY A 249 -4.05 -14.19 -2.43
CA GLY A 249 -4.27 -14.32 -0.98
C GLY A 249 -5.18 -15.49 -0.62
N ARG A 250 -6.18 -15.79 -1.45
CA ARG A 250 -7.03 -16.99 -1.27
C ARG A 250 -6.23 -18.26 -1.52
N GLU A 251 -5.48 -18.31 -2.61
CA GLU A 251 -4.65 -19.47 -3.00
C GLU A 251 -3.59 -19.79 -1.94
N ARG A 252 -2.87 -18.77 -1.47
CA ARG A 252 -1.75 -18.94 -0.51
C ARG A 252 -2.19 -18.89 0.95
N ARG A 253 -3.51 -18.72 1.21
CA ARG A 253 -4.06 -18.43 2.55
C ARG A 253 -3.29 -17.29 3.25
N ALA A 254 -3.00 -16.23 2.51
CA ALA A 254 -2.25 -15.06 2.97
C ALA A 254 -3.16 -13.83 3.03
N CYS A 255 -2.99 -12.95 4.01
CA CYS A 255 -3.82 -11.74 4.13
C CYS A 255 -3.44 -10.71 3.05
N PRO A 256 -4.30 -10.43 2.06
CA PRO A 256 -3.95 -9.54 0.93
C PRO A 256 -3.54 -8.13 1.38
N TYR A 257 -4.25 -7.58 2.37
CA TYR A 257 -3.96 -6.25 2.92
C TYR A 257 -2.54 -6.15 3.49
N TYR A 258 -2.14 -7.11 4.32
CA TYR A 258 -0.80 -7.08 4.93
C TYR A 258 0.29 -7.53 3.96
N THR A 259 -0.01 -8.41 3.00
CA THR A 259 0.88 -8.73 1.88
C THR A 259 1.20 -7.48 1.05
N ALA A 260 0.17 -6.75 0.61
CA ALA A 260 0.33 -5.52 -0.18
C ALA A 260 1.11 -4.45 0.60
N ARG A 261 0.86 -4.32 1.90
CA ARG A 261 1.61 -3.42 2.77
C ARG A 261 3.09 -3.79 2.90
N GLY A 262 3.42 -5.07 2.98
CA GLY A 262 4.81 -5.53 3.02
C GLY A 262 5.55 -5.31 1.69
N MET A 263 4.82 -5.16 0.58
CA MET A 263 5.42 -4.90 -0.73
C MET A 263 5.85 -3.44 -0.93
N ILE A 264 5.40 -2.50 -0.09
CA ILE A 264 5.68 -1.06 -0.22
C ILE A 264 7.20 -0.79 -0.24
N ALA A 265 7.94 -1.43 0.65
CA ALA A 265 9.39 -1.24 0.79
C ALA A 265 10.22 -1.68 -0.43
N HIS A 266 9.64 -2.49 -1.32
CA HIS A 266 10.33 -3.09 -2.47
C HIS A 266 9.63 -2.79 -3.80
N ALA A 267 8.58 -1.96 -3.80
CA ALA A 267 7.84 -1.61 -5.00
C ALA A 267 8.53 -0.48 -5.76
N SER A 268 8.60 -0.63 -7.09
CA SER A 268 9.02 0.43 -8.02
C SER A 268 7.91 1.46 -8.20
N ILE A 269 6.66 1.01 -8.27
CA ILE A 269 5.46 1.84 -8.40
C ILE A 269 4.39 1.39 -7.41
N ILE A 270 3.87 2.34 -6.65
CA ILE A 270 2.75 2.14 -5.73
C ILE A 270 1.56 2.92 -6.25
N VAL A 271 0.40 2.28 -6.43
CA VAL A 271 -0.82 2.94 -6.89
C VAL A 271 -1.86 2.91 -5.79
N HIS A 272 -2.35 4.08 -5.35
CA HIS A 272 -3.38 4.18 -4.32
C HIS A 272 -4.20 5.45 -4.44
N SER A 273 -5.21 5.64 -3.59
CA SER A 273 -5.94 6.92 -3.53
C SER A 273 -5.09 7.99 -2.84
N TYR A 274 -5.11 9.25 -3.28
CA TYR A 274 -4.41 10.34 -2.56
C TYR A 274 -4.95 10.55 -1.13
N ALA A 275 -6.12 10.00 -0.77
CA ALA A 275 -6.59 9.97 0.61
C ALA A 275 -5.61 9.26 1.57
N TYR A 276 -4.85 8.27 1.08
CA TYR A 276 -3.80 7.59 1.86
C TYR A 276 -2.58 8.46 2.10
N LEU A 277 -2.41 9.54 1.35
CA LEU A 277 -1.30 10.47 1.53
C LEU A 277 -1.71 11.65 2.43
N ILE A 278 -2.97 12.08 2.31
CA ILE A 278 -3.49 13.26 3.00
C ILE A 278 -4.06 12.94 4.39
N ASP A 279 -4.72 11.79 4.59
CA ASP A 279 -5.30 11.44 5.89
C ASP A 279 -4.21 11.09 6.90
N PRO A 280 -4.00 11.88 7.98
CA PRO A 280 -2.98 11.60 8.98
C PRO A 280 -3.16 10.24 9.67
N ARG A 281 -4.40 9.71 9.72
CA ARG A 281 -4.71 8.42 10.34
C ARG A 281 -4.32 7.23 9.45
N ALA A 282 -4.37 7.42 8.13
CA ALA A 282 -4.11 6.36 7.15
C ALA A 282 -2.71 6.45 6.51
N SER A 283 -2.09 7.63 6.55
CA SER A 283 -0.82 7.90 5.85
C SER A 283 0.39 7.35 6.55
N ALA A 284 0.51 7.47 7.89
CA ALA A 284 1.71 7.08 8.62
C ALA A 284 2.21 5.65 8.30
N PRO A 285 1.36 4.61 8.19
CA PRO A 285 1.82 3.26 7.84
C PRO A 285 2.33 3.11 6.40
N VAL A 286 1.97 4.01 5.49
CA VAL A 286 2.43 4.03 4.09
C VAL A 286 3.64 4.94 3.96
N THR A 287 3.53 6.19 4.40
CA THR A 287 4.57 7.22 4.26
C THR A 287 5.85 6.89 5.03
N SER A 288 5.77 6.19 6.17
CA SER A 288 6.95 5.73 6.91
C SER A 288 7.81 4.70 6.17
N GLN A 289 7.25 4.02 5.18
CA GLN A 289 7.96 3.04 4.37
C GLN A 289 8.46 3.61 3.03
N LEU A 290 8.07 4.85 2.70
CA LEU A 290 8.48 5.50 1.47
C LEU A 290 9.83 6.19 1.64
N PRO A 291 10.73 6.12 0.65
CA PRO A 291 11.95 6.91 0.68
C PRO A 291 11.63 8.40 0.57
N SER A 292 12.43 9.26 1.21
CA SER A 292 12.30 10.72 1.09
C SER A 292 12.46 11.22 -0.35
N SER A 293 13.18 10.44 -1.17
CA SER A 293 13.37 10.71 -2.59
C SER A 293 12.13 10.43 -3.44
N ALA A 294 11.08 9.77 -2.93
CA ALA A 294 9.89 9.34 -3.71
C ALA A 294 9.33 10.43 -4.65
N ILE A 295 8.92 10.01 -5.85
CA ILE A 295 8.16 10.84 -6.80
C ILE A 295 6.68 10.59 -6.53
N VAL A 296 5.95 11.63 -6.13
CA VAL A 296 4.50 11.56 -5.91
C VAL A 296 3.79 12.17 -7.10
N VAL A 297 2.91 11.39 -7.74
CA VAL A 297 2.03 11.85 -8.81
C VAL A 297 0.62 11.94 -8.25
N LEU A 298 0.02 13.13 -8.29
CA LEU A 298 -1.38 13.33 -7.94
C LEU A 298 -2.21 13.44 -9.23
N ASP A 299 -2.90 12.37 -9.59
CA ASP A 299 -3.80 12.34 -10.73
C ASP A 299 -5.20 12.84 -10.35
N GLU A 300 -5.88 13.51 -11.28
CA GLU A 300 -7.20 14.13 -11.06
C GLU A 300 -7.30 14.99 -9.78
N ALA A 301 -6.25 15.76 -9.49
CA ALA A 301 -6.10 16.55 -8.25
C ALA A 301 -7.04 17.78 -8.15
N HIS A 302 -8.06 17.90 -9.01
CA HIS A 302 -9.00 19.02 -9.01
C HIS A 302 -9.88 19.09 -7.74
N ASN A 303 -9.94 18.01 -6.95
CA ASN A 303 -10.64 17.98 -5.66
C ASN A 303 -9.71 17.78 -4.46
N LEU A 304 -8.45 18.16 -4.61
CA LEU A 304 -7.48 18.06 -3.52
C LEU A 304 -7.88 18.93 -2.32
N ASP A 305 -8.36 20.15 -2.58
CA ASP A 305 -8.81 21.15 -1.61
C ASP A 305 -9.95 20.64 -0.70
N SER A 306 -11.01 20.15 -1.31
CA SER A 306 -12.19 19.59 -0.66
C SER A 306 -11.85 18.31 0.09
N SER A 307 -10.94 17.49 -0.46
CA SER A 307 -10.45 16.28 0.20
C SER A 307 -9.65 16.62 1.47
N CYS A 308 -8.75 17.60 1.41
CA CYS A 308 -7.99 18.09 2.57
C CYS A 308 -8.92 18.64 3.66
N THR A 309 -9.93 19.44 3.26
CA THR A 309 -10.90 20.02 4.20
C THR A 309 -11.73 18.93 4.88
N GLY A 310 -12.21 17.93 4.13
CA GLY A 310 -13.04 16.86 4.67
C GLY A 310 -12.30 15.92 5.62
N VAL A 311 -11.02 15.66 5.40
CA VAL A 311 -10.22 14.73 6.21
C VAL A 311 -10.05 15.20 7.67
N LEU A 312 -9.93 16.51 7.89
CA LEU A 312 -9.75 17.11 9.21
C LEU A 312 -11.06 17.65 9.80
N SER A 313 -12.15 17.63 9.04
CA SER A 313 -13.47 18.06 9.52
C SER A 313 -14.13 16.93 10.32
N VAL A 314 -14.67 17.29 11.49
CA VAL A 314 -15.41 16.37 12.37
C VAL A 314 -16.73 17.01 12.74
N ASP A 315 -17.83 16.34 12.38
CA ASP A 315 -19.16 16.74 12.78
C ASP A 315 -19.55 16.05 14.09
N ILE A 316 -19.85 16.83 15.12
CA ILE A 316 -20.33 16.34 16.42
C ILE A 316 -21.83 16.61 16.49
N THR A 317 -22.64 15.55 16.48
CA THR A 317 -24.10 15.65 16.60
C THR A 317 -24.56 15.27 18.00
N ARG A 318 -25.83 15.56 18.34
CA ARG A 318 -26.43 15.10 19.60
C ARG A 318 -26.35 13.58 19.74
N GLU A 319 -26.60 12.84 18.65
CA GLU A 319 -26.47 11.38 18.64
C GLU A 319 -25.05 10.92 18.96
N THR A 320 -24.02 11.63 18.48
CA THR A 320 -22.62 11.37 18.86
C THR A 320 -22.40 11.50 20.36
N LEU A 321 -23.01 12.52 20.99
CA LEU A 321 -22.89 12.76 22.43
C LEU A 321 -23.62 11.68 23.24
N ASP A 322 -24.86 11.34 22.86
CA ASP A 322 -25.65 10.32 23.56
C ASP A 322 -24.93 8.96 23.53
N ARG A 323 -24.41 8.56 22.36
CA ARG A 323 -23.58 7.34 22.22
C ARG A 323 -22.28 7.39 23.02
N SER A 324 -21.70 8.57 23.20
CA SER A 324 -20.48 8.74 24.00
C SER A 324 -20.76 8.55 25.49
N VAL A 325 -21.91 9.03 25.99
CA VAL A 325 -22.36 8.80 27.37
C VAL A 325 -22.57 7.31 27.62
N GLU A 326 -23.29 6.63 26.72
CA GLU A 326 -23.47 5.17 26.83
C GLU A 326 -22.14 4.41 26.85
N ALA A 327 -21.19 4.79 25.99
CA ALA A 327 -19.87 4.17 25.93
C ALA A 327 -19.05 4.41 27.21
N ILE A 328 -19.11 5.60 27.82
CA ILE A 328 -18.43 5.92 29.08
C ILE A 328 -19.01 5.08 30.22
N THR A 329 -20.34 5.02 30.34
CA THR A 329 -21.00 4.20 31.36
C THR A 329 -20.64 2.71 31.22
N ALA A 330 -20.62 2.19 29.99
CA ALA A 330 -20.20 0.81 29.74
C ALA A 330 -18.73 0.57 30.12
N LEU A 331 -17.85 1.55 29.89
CA LEU A 331 -16.45 1.47 30.27
C LEU A 331 -16.29 1.50 31.80
N GLU A 332 -17.03 2.36 32.49
CA GLU A 332 -17.03 2.46 33.96
C GLU A 332 -17.46 1.15 34.62
N THR A 333 -18.51 0.51 34.11
CA THR A 333 -18.93 -0.82 34.55
C THR A 333 -17.82 -1.85 34.34
N ARG A 334 -17.18 -1.88 33.17
CA ARG A 334 -16.10 -2.83 32.87
C ARG A 334 -14.89 -2.61 33.79
N VAL A 335 -14.51 -1.36 34.04
CA VAL A 335 -13.41 -1.03 34.96
C VAL A 335 -13.74 -1.52 36.36
N SER A 336 -14.96 -1.29 36.83
CA SER A 336 -15.43 -1.75 38.14
C SER A 336 -15.40 -3.28 38.25
N GLU A 337 -15.82 -4.01 37.21
CA GLU A 337 -15.72 -5.48 37.15
C GLU A 337 -14.26 -5.95 37.20
N CYS A 338 -13.35 -5.28 36.47
CA CYS A 338 -11.93 -5.62 36.47
C CYS A 338 -11.26 -5.35 37.83
N VAL A 339 -11.67 -4.29 38.54
CA VAL A 339 -11.17 -3.96 39.89
C VAL A 339 -11.77 -4.89 40.95
N ALA A 340 -13.03 -5.30 40.81
CA ALA A 340 -13.71 -6.20 41.73
C ALA A 340 -13.39 -7.69 41.52
N GLY A 341 -12.84 -8.06 40.36
CA GLY A 341 -12.36 -9.41 40.07
C GLY A 341 -11.25 -9.84 41.03
N PRO A 342 -11.12 -11.14 41.35
CA PRO A 342 -10.16 -11.60 42.35
C PRO A 342 -8.72 -11.21 41.95
N ALA A 343 -8.07 -10.44 42.83
CA ALA A 343 -6.65 -10.12 42.76
C ALA A 343 -5.83 -11.41 42.81
N GLY A 344 -5.53 -12.02 41.66
CA GLY A 344 -4.91 -13.36 41.66
C GLY A 344 -4.31 -13.90 40.36
N THR A 345 -4.32 -13.17 39.23
CA THR A 345 -3.66 -13.64 38.00
C THR A 345 -2.84 -12.57 37.27
N PHE A 346 -2.41 -11.53 37.97
CA PHE A 346 -1.27 -10.70 37.56
C PHE A 346 -0.12 -10.89 38.54
N GLY A 347 0.50 -12.07 38.50
CA GLY A 347 1.84 -12.25 39.04
C GLY A 347 2.85 -11.54 38.12
N PRO A 348 3.95 -10.98 38.65
CA PRO A 348 4.99 -10.40 37.82
C PRO A 348 5.55 -11.49 36.90
N ALA A 349 5.84 -11.11 35.65
CA ALA A 349 6.67 -11.93 34.80
C ALA A 349 7.98 -12.19 35.55
N GLY A 350 8.19 -13.45 35.93
CA GLY A 350 9.45 -13.91 36.51
C GLY A 350 10.60 -13.72 35.53
N GLU A 351 11.75 -13.44 36.14
CA GLU A 351 13.09 -13.18 35.58
C GLU A 351 13.51 -14.06 34.40
#